data_AF-A0A9E6CGM7-F1
#
_entry.id   AF-A0A9E6CGM7-F1
#
_cell.length_a   1.000
_cell.length_b   1.000
_cell.length_c   1.000
_cell.angle_alpha   90.00
_cell.angle_beta   90.00
_cell.angle_gamma   90.00
#
_symmetry.space_group_name_H-M   'P 1'
#
loop_
_entity.id
_entity.type
_entity.pdbx_description
1 polymer ?
#
loop_
_entity_poly.entity_id
_entity_poly.type
_entity_poly.pdbx_seq_one_letter_code
_entity_poly.pdbx_strand_id
1 'polypeptide(L)'
;MEPYHALAYFTSHSLIIVPGDREDIVLAIIAGERILGIDREVAGMILTGGFLPHKDVLELMKKCYFPILFSKDDTYTTTKKVHERRVKIRASDEGKVKETAQLVNTYLNINEIISQI
;
A
#
# COMPACT_ATOMS: atom_id res chain seq x y z
N MET A 1 -14.86 11.78 -8.57
CA MET A 1 -15.25 11.15 -7.28
C MET A 1 -14.66 12.01 -6.18
N GLU A 2 -15.52 12.50 -5.28
CA GLU A 2 -15.09 13.23 -4.09
C GLU A 2 -14.29 12.34 -3.12
N PRO A 3 -13.31 12.88 -2.38
CA PRO A 3 -12.49 12.10 -1.45
C PRO A 3 -13.30 11.30 -0.42
N TYR A 4 -14.37 11.88 0.14
CA TYR A 4 -15.21 11.20 1.13
C TYR A 4 -15.88 9.94 0.57
N HIS A 5 -16.26 9.94 -0.71
CA HIS A 5 -16.79 8.75 -1.36
C HIS A 5 -15.72 7.67 -1.55
N ALA A 6 -14.46 8.05 -1.80
CA ALA A 6 -13.36 7.09 -1.89
C ALA A 6 -13.11 6.42 -0.54
N LEU A 7 -13.10 7.18 0.56
CA LEU A 7 -12.91 6.66 1.92
C LEU A 7 -13.95 5.60 2.32
N ALA A 8 -15.17 5.66 1.77
CA ALA A 8 -16.20 4.67 2.02
C ALA A 8 -15.87 3.27 1.48
N TYR A 9 -14.98 3.17 0.49
CA TYR A 9 -14.55 1.89 -0.09
C TYR A 9 -13.32 1.29 0.61
N PHE A 10 -12.71 2.00 1.57
CA PHE A 10 -11.51 1.52 2.23
C PHE A 10 -11.86 0.52 3.33
N THR A 11 -11.37 -0.71 3.18
CA THR A 11 -11.38 -1.73 4.22
C THR A 11 -9.97 -1.93 4.78
N SER A 12 -9.84 -2.52 5.97
CA SER A 12 -8.52 -2.82 6.54
C SER A 12 -7.70 -3.69 5.58
N HIS A 13 -6.39 -3.42 5.52
CA HIS A 13 -5.42 -4.05 4.63
C HIS A 13 -5.71 -3.85 3.12
N SER A 14 -6.35 -2.75 2.74
CA SER A 14 -6.55 -2.41 1.33
C SER A 14 -5.29 -1.87 0.67
N LEU A 15 -5.05 -2.27 -0.58
CA LEU A 15 -4.10 -1.61 -1.48
C LEU A 15 -4.85 -0.52 -2.27
N ILE A 16 -4.43 0.73 -2.13
CA ILE A 16 -5.09 1.86 -2.78
C ILE A 16 -4.35 2.22 -4.06
N ILE A 17 -5.06 2.28 -5.20
CA ILE A 17 -4.50 2.69 -6.49
C ILE A 17 -5.19 4.00 -6.90
N VAL A 18 -4.42 5.07 -7.01
CA VAL A 18 -4.95 6.42 -7.25
C VAL A 18 -4.05 7.20 -8.23
N PRO A 19 -4.60 8.06 -9.10
CA PRO A 19 -3.79 8.97 -9.90
C PRO A 19 -2.92 9.88 -9.03
N GLY A 20 -1.67 10.11 -9.44
CA GLY A 20 -0.72 10.93 -8.66
C GLY A 20 -1.06 12.42 -8.60
N ASP A 21 -1.94 12.91 -9.48
CA ASP A 21 -2.48 14.27 -9.49
C ASP A 21 -3.70 14.46 -8.57
N ARG A 22 -4.20 13.38 -7.95
CA ARG A 22 -5.33 13.40 -6.99
C ARG A 22 -4.85 13.54 -5.56
N GLU A 23 -4.18 14.66 -5.28
CA GLU A 23 -3.63 14.98 -3.95
C GLU A 23 -4.69 15.06 -2.86
N ASP A 24 -5.92 15.45 -3.20
CA ASP A 24 -7.08 15.46 -2.32
C ASP A 24 -7.37 14.08 -1.73
N ILE A 25 -7.32 13.03 -2.56
CA ILE A 25 -7.47 11.64 -2.11
C ILE A 25 -6.25 11.19 -1.32
N VAL A 26 -5.03 11.53 -1.77
CA VAL A 26 -3.79 11.17 -1.06
C VAL A 26 -3.80 11.73 0.36
N LEU A 27 -4.14 13.00 0.53
CA LEU A 27 -4.24 13.64 1.85
C LEU A 27 -5.36 13.03 2.69
N ALA A 28 -6.50 12.69 2.09
CA ALA A 28 -7.58 12.00 2.80
C ALA A 28 -7.16 10.62 3.31
N ILE A 29 -6.36 9.87 2.54
CA ILE A 29 -5.77 8.59 2.97
C ILE A 29 -4.83 8.80 4.15
N ILE A 30 -3.89 9.74 4.03
CA ILE A 30 -2.89 10.03 5.07
C ILE A 30 -3.57 10.49 6.37
N ALA A 31 -4.57 11.37 6.26
CA ALA A 31 -5.34 11.83 7.41
C ALA A 31 -6.19 10.70 8.01
N GLY A 32 -6.83 9.90 7.17
CA GLY A 32 -7.63 8.75 7.58
C GLY A 32 -6.82 7.73 8.37
N GLU A 33 -5.63 7.38 7.89
CA GLU A 33 -4.71 6.46 8.60
C GLU A 33 -4.33 6.99 9.99
N ARG A 34 -3.98 8.29 10.09
CA ARG A 34 -3.60 8.91 11.36
C ARG A 34 -4.74 9.06 12.37
N ILE A 35 -5.95 9.34 11.89
CA ILE A 35 -7.10 9.70 12.73
C ILE A 35 -7.92 8.45 13.09
N LEU A 36 -8.11 7.54 12.14
CA LEU A 36 -9.02 6.39 12.29
C LEU A 36 -8.31 5.14 12.84
N GLY A 37 -6.97 5.14 12.92
CA GLY A 37 -6.20 4.09 13.57
C GLY A 37 -6.36 2.71 12.95
N ILE A 38 -6.08 1.67 13.76
CA ILE A 38 -5.87 0.27 13.35
C ILE A 38 -7.05 -0.32 12.55
N ASP A 39 -8.26 0.18 12.74
CA ASP A 39 -9.46 -0.31 12.06
C ASP A 39 -9.47 -0.01 10.54
N ARG A 40 -8.62 0.90 10.06
CA ARG A 40 -8.48 1.23 8.63
C ARG A 40 -7.03 1.26 8.18
N GLU A 41 -6.26 0.26 8.62
CA GLU A 41 -4.88 0.08 8.16
C GLU A 41 -4.83 -0.09 6.63
N VAL A 42 -3.96 0.67 5.97
CA VAL A 42 -3.73 0.61 4.52
C VAL A 42 -2.54 -0.30 4.27
N ALA A 43 -2.71 -1.33 3.44
CA ALA A 43 -1.60 -2.25 3.10
C ALA A 43 -0.53 -1.57 2.22
N GLY A 44 -0.93 -0.56 1.46
CA GLY A 44 -0.04 0.25 0.63
C GLY A 44 -0.80 1.17 -0.32
N MET A 45 -0.06 2.01 -1.02
CA MET A 45 -0.60 2.92 -2.04
C MET A 45 0.22 2.86 -3.33
N ILE A 46 -0.44 2.95 -4.49
CA ILE A 46 0.19 3.08 -5.81
C ILE A 46 -0.32 4.35 -6.47
N LEU A 47 0.61 5.26 -6.78
CA LEU A 47 0.34 6.46 -7.56
C LEU A 47 0.52 6.18 -9.06
N THR A 48 -0.49 6.51 -9.86
CA THR A 48 -0.54 6.20 -11.31
C THR A 48 -0.45 7.45 -12.18
N GLY A 49 -0.29 7.25 -13.49
CA GLY A 49 -0.25 8.30 -14.50
C GLY A 49 1.07 9.04 -14.61
N GLY A 50 2.10 8.63 -13.85
CA GLY A 50 3.40 9.31 -13.85
C GLY A 50 3.40 10.71 -13.24
N PHE A 51 2.32 11.09 -12.56
CA PHE A 51 2.22 12.36 -11.85
C PHE A 51 2.87 12.25 -10.47
N LEU A 52 3.77 13.17 -10.17
CA LEU A 52 4.36 13.29 -8.85
C LEU A 52 3.57 14.36 -8.06
N PRO A 53 3.10 14.06 -6.85
CA PRO A 53 2.48 15.06 -5.99
C PRO A 53 3.41 16.24 -5.68
N HIS A 54 2.84 17.35 -5.25
CA HIS A 54 3.54 18.51 -4.76
C HIS A 54 4.50 18.13 -3.63
N LYS A 55 5.65 18.84 -3.56
CA LYS A 55 6.74 18.55 -2.62
C LYS A 55 6.27 18.40 -1.16
N ASP A 56 5.29 19.21 -0.74
CA ASP A 56 4.81 19.18 0.64
C ASP A 56 3.96 17.92 0.92
N VAL A 57 3.22 17.44 -0.09
CA VAL A 57 2.50 16.16 -0.02
C VAL A 57 3.49 15.00 0.03
N LEU A 58 4.57 15.06 -0.76
CA LEU A 58 5.64 14.06 -0.71
C LEU A 58 6.30 13.98 0.68
N GLU A 59 6.54 15.12 1.34
CA GLU A 59 7.06 15.15 2.71
C GLU A 59 6.08 14.54 3.74
N LEU A 60 4.77 14.65 3.51
CA LEU A 60 3.77 13.96 4.32
C LEU A 60 3.77 12.46 4.05
N MET A 61 3.86 12.05 2.79
CA MET A 61 3.90 10.65 2.36
C MET A 61 5.11 9.90 2.94
N LYS A 62 6.26 10.56 3.07
CA LYS A 62 7.46 9.98 3.71
C LYS A 62 7.25 9.60 5.18
N LYS A 63 6.23 10.16 5.83
CA LYS A 63 5.89 9.91 7.24
C LYS A 63 4.82 8.81 7.40
N CYS A 64 4.37 8.19 6.31
CA CYS A 64 3.45 7.06 6.35
C CYS A 64 4.18 5.77 6.70
N TYR A 65 3.50 4.86 7.41
CA TYR A 65 4.07 3.56 7.82
C TYR A 65 3.85 2.45 6.79
N PHE A 66 3.12 2.72 5.71
CA PHE A 66 2.84 1.76 4.63
C PHE A 66 3.65 2.09 3.36
N PRO A 67 3.96 1.07 2.53
CA PRO A 67 4.70 1.28 1.30
C PRO A 67 3.91 2.08 0.26
N ILE A 68 4.60 2.99 -0.41
CA ILE A 68 4.06 3.80 -1.50
C ILE A 68 4.89 3.56 -2.77
N LEU A 69 4.22 3.18 -3.86
CA LEU A 69 4.84 2.91 -5.15
C LEU A 69 4.37 3.93 -6.20
N PHE A 70 5.23 4.19 -7.19
CA PHE A 70 4.92 5.05 -8.33
C PHE A 70 4.91 4.24 -9.63
N SER A 71 3.86 4.43 -10.42
CA SER A 71 3.68 3.84 -11.75
C SER A 71 3.56 4.94 -12.79
N LYS A 72 4.29 4.78 -13.91
CA LYS A 72 4.13 5.64 -15.10
C LYS A 72 2.89 5.29 -15.91
N ASP A 73 2.31 4.10 -15.70
CA ASP A 73 1.11 3.67 -16.41
C ASP A 73 -0.14 4.35 -15.83
N ASP A 74 -1.19 4.45 -16.63
CA ASP A 74 -2.51 4.90 -16.17
C ASP A 74 -3.12 3.95 -15.12
N THR A 75 -4.19 4.40 -14.48
CA THR A 75 -4.87 3.65 -13.40
C THR A 75 -5.37 2.29 -13.84
N TYR A 76 -5.95 2.18 -15.05
CA TYR A 76 -6.48 0.91 -15.54
C TYR A 76 -5.34 -0.08 -15.80
N THR A 77 -4.30 0.36 -16.52
CA THR A 77 -3.14 -0.48 -16.83
C THR A 77 -2.41 -0.94 -15.56
N THR A 78 -2.22 -0.04 -14.59
CA THR A 78 -1.62 -0.38 -13.29
C THR A 78 -2.48 -1.40 -12.53
N THR A 79 -3.79 -1.15 -12.44
CA THR A 79 -4.74 -2.05 -11.75
C THR A 79 -4.76 -3.42 -12.40
N LYS A 80 -4.78 -3.49 -13.74
CA LYS A 80 -4.72 -4.75 -14.49
C LYS A 80 -3.45 -5.52 -14.18
N LYS A 81 -2.28 -4.86 -14.19
CA LYS A 81 -1.01 -5.49 -13.83
C LYS A 81 -1.04 -6.08 -12.42
N VAL A 82 -1.58 -5.35 -11.45
CA VAL A 82 -1.75 -5.83 -10.07
C VAL A 82 -2.68 -7.05 -10.03
N HIS A 83 -3.83 -6.97 -10.68
CA HIS A 83 -4.82 -8.05 -10.73
C HIS A 83 -4.29 -9.33 -11.40
N GLU A 84 -3.49 -9.20 -12.46
CA GLU A 84 -2.91 -10.34 -13.19
C GLU A 84 -1.72 -10.99 -12.46
N ARG A 85 -1.19 -10.38 -11.39
CA ARG A 85 -0.13 -11.01 -10.59
C ARG A 85 -0.66 -12.26 -9.90
N ARG A 86 -0.12 -13.41 -10.31
CA ARG A 86 -0.36 -14.68 -9.62
C ARG A 86 0.42 -14.71 -8.31
N VAL A 87 -0.30 -14.65 -7.20
CA VAL A 87 0.27 -14.85 -5.86
C VAL A 87 0.31 -16.36 -5.57
N LYS A 88 1.47 -16.88 -5.15
CA LYS A 88 1.63 -18.32 -4.82
C LYS A 88 1.00 -18.71 -3.48
N ILE A 89 0.92 -17.75 -2.58
CA ILE A 89 0.39 -17.88 -1.21
C ILE A 89 -0.71 -16.85 -1.07
N ARG A 90 -1.94 -17.30 -0.86
CA ARG A 90 -3.08 -16.43 -0.56
C ARG A 90 -3.25 -16.29 0.95
N ALA A 91 -3.95 -15.24 1.40
CA ALA A 91 -4.30 -15.07 2.81
C ALA A 91 -5.10 -16.26 3.37
N SER A 92 -5.86 -16.95 2.53
CA SER A 92 -6.61 -18.17 2.87
C SER A 92 -5.75 -19.44 2.93
N ASP A 93 -4.50 -19.42 2.45
CA ASP A 93 -3.62 -20.60 2.41
C ASP A 93 -2.89 -20.78 3.75
N GLU A 94 -3.63 -20.97 4.86
CA GLU A 94 -3.09 -20.98 6.23
C GLU A 94 -1.86 -21.88 6.42
N GLY A 95 -1.88 -23.08 5.81
CA GLY A 95 -0.75 -24.01 5.85
C GLY A 95 0.51 -23.44 5.21
N LYS A 96 0.39 -22.85 4.01
CA LYS A 96 1.54 -22.23 3.31
C LYS A 96 2.04 -20.99 4.04
N VAL A 97 1.14 -20.20 4.63
CA VAL A 97 1.51 -19.03 5.42
C VAL A 97 2.37 -19.47 6.61
N LYS A 98 1.90 -20.48 7.37
CA LYS A 98 2.63 -21.02 8.52
C LYS A 98 3.99 -21.61 8.13
N GLU A 99 4.04 -22.42 7.08
CA GLU A 99 5.28 -23.03 6.59
C GLU A 99 6.27 -21.95 6.13
N THR A 100 5.80 -20.93 5.40
CA THR A 100 6.65 -19.82 4.95
C THR A 100 7.23 -19.06 6.13
N ALA A 101 6.42 -18.76 7.15
CA ALA A 101 6.90 -18.12 8.37
C ALA A 101 7.98 -18.96 9.09
N GLN A 102 7.80 -20.28 9.15
CA GLN A 102 8.80 -21.20 9.69
C GLN A 102 10.09 -21.19 8.86
N LEU A 103 10.00 -21.26 7.54
CA LEU A 103 11.16 -21.24 6.65
C LEU A 103 11.93 -19.92 6.79
N VAL A 104 11.23 -18.78 6.82
CA VAL A 104 11.82 -17.46 7.05
C VAL A 104 12.58 -17.42 8.37
N ASN A 105 11.97 -17.83 9.48
CA ASN A 105 12.63 -17.87 10.78
C ASN A 105 13.81 -18.84 10.85
N THR A 106 13.79 -19.91 10.05
CA THR A 106 14.84 -20.93 10.04
C THR A 106 16.06 -20.50 9.23
N TYR A 107 15.84 -19.84 8.09
CA TYR A 107 16.88 -19.61 7.09
C TYR A 107 17.28 -18.14 6.92
N LEU A 108 16.55 -17.18 7.51
CA LEU A 108 16.88 -15.76 7.46
C LEU A 108 17.22 -15.23 8.85
N ASN A 109 18.35 -14.51 8.94
CA ASN A 109 18.70 -13.76 10.14
C ASN A 109 17.96 -12.41 10.13
N ILE A 110 16.72 -12.42 10.63
CA ILE A 110 15.85 -11.24 10.62
C ILE A 110 16.48 -10.06 11.38
N ASN A 111 17.16 -10.32 12.51
CA ASN A 111 17.78 -9.28 13.31
C ASN A 111 18.91 -8.54 12.56
N GLU A 112 19.69 -9.27 11.76
CA GLU A 112 20.74 -8.69 10.92
C GLU A 112 20.18 -7.91 9.73
N ILE A 113 19.07 -8.35 9.15
CA ILE A 113 18.41 -7.61 8.07
C ILE A 113 17.85 -6.28 8.60
N ILE A 114 17.19 -6.31 9.76
CA ILE A 114 16.61 -5.12 10.37
C ILE A 114 17.68 -4.12 10.79
N SER A 115 18.87 -4.56 11.23
CA SER A 115 19.94 -3.64 11.65
C SER A 115 20.57 -2.83 10.50
N GLN A 116 20.25 -3.16 9.25
CA GLN A 116 20.75 -2.47 8.06
C GLN A 116 19.77 -1.43 7.48
N ILE A 117 18.58 -1.29 8.08
CA ILE A 117 17.52 -0.34 7.67
C ILE A 117 17.41 0.77 8.71
#